data_AF-A0A7J6YFV1-F1
#
_entry.id   AF-A0A7J6YFV1-F1
#
_cell.length_a   1.000
_cell.length_b   1.000
_cell.length_c   1.000
_cell.angle_alpha   90.00
_cell.angle_beta   90.00
_cell.angle_gamma   90.00
#
_symmetry.space_group_name_H-M   'P 1'
#
loop_
_entity.id
_entity.type
_entity.pdbx_description
1 polymer ?
#
loop_
_entity_poly.entity_id
_entity_poly.type
_entity_poly.pdbx_seq_one_letter_code
_entity_poly.pdbx_strand_id
1 'polypeptide(L)'
;MRVASSLRHSLRSHPVFSVTNVSVVSGGGGLVLGECLAVFDSVLRFVGVEGSVASPLVRCDGGTVDIGGWLDMHDVWAVGEASSVASLSEVTLSGGTVSISRCAGTAATLVSGPTIASGVVSVQCNRAGGRVLRSSSDYRMAGLLSVSVVPCDGCEAALACFDALTASFSDCVCSCRAGGVGDACLPFNVPPARAGGGGGGAEGCVSGVTLTESVTVGDGRATACFDSVVFSGPITVAVDLRSMDVFADALNVTLRHCVLAGGAQLRIGGLSESTARPMPHALVNITNVTSLEGTIVLHGAMPLNSSVLLANSTLRATVGGSQYVPTTPGHAGYRYGPALVLDGVRLLSTRFVMTRSTLVCGGGSCAAILVERGLDVNLSSVFYKDNCVVISETYVMYALASDLRVSGGSIFSIQNSSWSAPSTEYYGGACVFEGVVVAGGSVLQVVSSNFRLGLAMLIANTLTVTGGSWLVHRDDGFRTAYVVYLAKENGVAFCDRSVWSILDNNFTYGLYSSTIACMTNDWSPPSDSCPIIYGVCNEARGSPVTNYQEELNIGAPVRVLDCGACTVAASASWTILIPVCVVCASST
;
A
#
# COMPACT_ATOMS: atom_id res chain seq x y z
N MET A 1 28.86 -8.75 -6.28
CA MET A 1 30.17 -9.33 -5.94
C MET A 1 30.74 -9.98 -7.20
N ARG A 2 31.76 -9.41 -7.87
CA ARG A 2 32.44 -10.09 -8.99
C ARG A 2 33.53 -10.96 -8.38
N VAL A 3 33.31 -12.27 -8.33
CA VAL A 3 34.34 -13.24 -7.95
C VAL A 3 35.07 -13.67 -9.22
N ALA A 4 36.41 -13.75 -9.14
CA ALA A 4 37.30 -13.94 -10.28
C ALA A 4 37.01 -15.22 -11.10
N SER A 5 37.27 -15.14 -12.41
CA SER A 5 36.98 -16.12 -13.47
C SER A 5 37.76 -17.45 -13.40
N SER A 6 38.22 -17.87 -12.23
CA SER A 6 39.03 -19.10 -12.05
C SER A 6 38.85 -19.80 -10.70
N LEU A 7 37.77 -19.49 -9.96
CA LEU A 7 37.48 -20.17 -8.69
C LEU A 7 36.53 -21.35 -8.91
N ARG A 8 37.03 -22.58 -8.69
CA ARG A 8 36.22 -23.80 -8.60
C ARG A 8 35.43 -23.78 -7.29
N HIS A 9 34.12 -23.57 -7.35
CA HIS A 9 33.22 -23.77 -6.22
C HIS A 9 32.80 -25.25 -6.14
N SER A 10 33.61 -26.07 -5.47
CA SER A 10 33.34 -27.49 -5.28
C SER A 10 32.88 -27.77 -3.85
N LEU A 11 31.64 -28.21 -3.70
CA LEU A 11 31.05 -28.74 -2.47
C LEU A 11 31.07 -30.27 -2.55
N ARG A 12 31.88 -30.90 -1.70
CA ARG A 12 32.03 -32.36 -1.63
C ARG A 12 32.06 -32.82 -0.18
N SER A 13 31.46 -33.97 0.10
CA SER A 13 31.50 -34.64 1.41
C SER A 13 30.73 -33.90 2.51
N HIS A 14 29.44 -33.60 2.28
CA HIS A 14 28.50 -32.99 3.21
C HIS A 14 28.61 -31.49 3.59
N PRO A 15 29.31 -30.59 2.86
CA PRO A 15 29.20 -29.16 3.11
C PRO A 15 27.83 -28.60 2.68
N VAL A 16 27.38 -27.57 3.38
CA VAL A 16 26.21 -26.75 3.00
C VAL A 16 26.67 -25.32 2.74
N PHE A 17 26.42 -24.82 1.54
CA PHE A 17 26.52 -23.40 1.24
C PHE A 17 25.10 -22.83 1.22
N SER A 18 24.82 -21.90 2.12
CA SER A 18 23.49 -21.30 2.28
C SER A 18 23.57 -19.79 2.17
N VAL A 19 22.77 -19.21 1.29
CA VAL A 19 22.47 -17.77 1.28
C VAL A 19 21.06 -17.61 1.82
N THR A 20 20.92 -17.02 3.00
CA THR A 20 19.64 -16.94 3.71
C THR A 20 19.31 -15.51 4.07
N ASN A 21 18.11 -15.04 3.74
CA ASN A 21 17.59 -13.71 4.09
C ASN A 21 18.50 -12.56 3.65
N VAL A 22 18.80 -12.50 2.35
CA VAL A 22 19.68 -11.49 1.77
C VAL A 22 18.95 -10.71 0.68
N SER A 23 19.12 -9.38 0.68
CA SER A 23 18.70 -8.49 -0.41
C SER A 23 19.89 -8.10 -1.30
N VAL A 24 19.75 -8.21 -2.62
CA VAL A 24 20.79 -7.91 -3.61
C VAL A 24 20.28 -6.83 -4.56
N VAL A 25 21.00 -5.71 -4.66
CA VAL A 25 20.69 -4.63 -5.62
C VAL A 25 21.90 -4.43 -6.53
N SER A 26 21.71 -4.53 -7.83
CA SER A 26 22.79 -4.41 -8.81
C SER A 26 22.25 -3.99 -10.17
N GLY A 27 22.89 -3.00 -10.82
CA GLY A 27 22.57 -2.62 -12.20
C GLY A 27 22.98 -3.65 -13.25
N GLY A 28 23.64 -4.75 -12.84
CA GLY A 28 24.06 -5.85 -13.70
C GLY A 28 23.48 -7.20 -13.24
N GLY A 29 24.33 -8.09 -12.72
CA GLY A 29 23.91 -9.39 -12.19
C GLY A 29 23.88 -9.51 -10.68
N GLY A 30 23.16 -10.53 -10.20
CA GLY A 30 23.06 -10.88 -8.79
C GLY A 30 24.26 -11.69 -8.28
N LEU A 31 23.98 -12.92 -7.84
CA LEU A 31 24.95 -13.87 -7.30
C LEU A 31 25.47 -14.76 -8.45
N VAL A 32 26.76 -14.63 -8.78
CA VAL A 32 27.41 -15.44 -9.82
C VAL A 32 28.31 -16.48 -9.15
N LEU A 33 28.03 -17.76 -9.38
CA LEU A 33 28.74 -18.90 -8.76
C LEU A 33 29.91 -19.42 -9.60
N GLY A 34 30.14 -18.84 -10.80
CA GLY A 34 31.23 -19.20 -11.71
C GLY A 34 30.90 -20.35 -12.66
N GLU A 35 31.93 -20.83 -13.38
CA GLU A 35 31.84 -21.78 -14.51
C GLU A 35 32.05 -23.26 -14.10
N CYS A 36 32.36 -23.53 -12.83
CA CYS A 36 32.73 -24.86 -12.35
C CYS A 36 32.09 -25.17 -10.99
N LEU A 37 30.77 -25.08 -10.90
CA LEU A 37 30.01 -25.53 -9.73
C LEU A 37 30.03 -27.07 -9.67
N ALA A 38 30.40 -27.65 -8.52
CA ALA A 38 30.25 -29.09 -8.31
C ALA A 38 29.56 -29.31 -6.97
N VAL A 39 28.38 -29.93 -6.98
CA VAL A 39 27.60 -30.26 -5.79
C VAL A 39 27.45 -31.78 -5.73
N PHE A 40 28.15 -32.43 -4.81
CA PHE A 40 28.15 -33.88 -4.62
C PHE A 40 28.06 -34.21 -3.13
N ASP A 41 27.08 -35.04 -2.73
CA ASP A 41 26.74 -35.28 -1.31
C ASP A 41 26.71 -33.98 -0.49
N SER A 42 26.15 -32.90 -1.05
CA SER A 42 26.28 -31.54 -0.52
C SER A 42 25.06 -30.70 -0.85
N VAL A 43 24.90 -29.57 -0.15
CA VAL A 43 23.73 -28.69 -0.34
C VAL A 43 24.17 -27.30 -0.75
N LEU A 44 23.58 -26.77 -1.81
CA LEU A 44 23.65 -25.38 -2.22
C LEU A 44 22.24 -24.79 -2.15
N ARG A 45 21.98 -23.89 -1.20
CA ARG A 45 20.63 -23.36 -0.98
C ARG A 45 20.56 -21.83 -0.98
N PHE A 46 19.50 -21.30 -1.58
CA PHE A 46 19.13 -19.89 -1.57
C PHE A 46 17.73 -19.79 -0.96
N VAL A 47 17.63 -19.20 0.23
CA VAL A 47 16.38 -19.16 1.00
C VAL A 47 16.06 -17.72 1.39
N GLY A 48 14.91 -17.19 0.97
CA GLY A 48 14.52 -15.81 1.29
C GLY A 48 15.45 -14.78 0.64
N VAL A 49 15.88 -15.01 -0.60
CA VAL A 49 16.80 -14.11 -1.32
C VAL A 49 16.00 -13.21 -2.25
N GLU A 50 16.12 -11.90 -2.07
CA GLU A 50 15.51 -10.91 -2.96
C GLU A 50 16.60 -10.22 -3.78
N GLY A 51 16.33 -9.91 -5.04
CA GLY A 51 17.13 -8.91 -5.70
C GLY A 51 16.50 -8.18 -6.88
N SER A 52 16.89 -6.91 -6.98
CA SER A 52 16.60 -6.02 -8.10
C SER A 52 17.83 -5.97 -8.99
N VAL A 53 17.78 -6.73 -10.09
CA VAL A 53 18.92 -7.04 -10.95
C VAL A 53 18.50 -7.02 -12.42
N ALA A 54 19.37 -6.55 -13.31
CA ALA A 54 19.12 -6.51 -14.75
C ALA A 54 19.33 -7.88 -15.46
N SER A 55 19.75 -8.90 -14.72
CA SER A 55 20.02 -10.26 -15.20
C SER A 55 19.68 -11.27 -14.09
N PRO A 56 19.75 -12.60 -14.33
CA PRO A 56 19.29 -13.59 -13.36
C PRO A 56 19.87 -13.40 -11.96
N LEU A 57 19.02 -13.53 -10.93
CA LEU A 57 19.42 -13.27 -9.54
C LEU A 57 20.48 -14.26 -9.05
N VAL A 58 20.35 -15.53 -9.43
CA VAL A 58 21.39 -16.54 -9.25
C VAL A 58 21.86 -17.02 -10.61
N ARG A 59 23.15 -16.94 -10.88
CA ARG A 59 23.74 -17.34 -12.14
C ARG A 59 24.83 -18.38 -11.93
N CYS A 60 24.66 -19.54 -12.55
CA CYS A 60 25.66 -20.59 -12.63
C CYS A 60 26.08 -20.69 -14.10
N ASP A 61 27.36 -20.45 -14.37
CA ASP A 61 27.91 -20.43 -15.74
C ASP A 61 28.53 -21.78 -16.14
N GLY A 62 28.37 -22.81 -15.30
CA GLY A 62 28.82 -24.18 -15.59
C GLY A 62 28.91 -25.03 -14.34
N GLY A 63 28.71 -26.34 -14.48
CA GLY A 63 28.89 -27.27 -13.36
C GLY A 63 28.04 -28.53 -13.38
N THR A 64 28.15 -29.33 -12.32
CA THR A 64 27.35 -30.53 -12.09
C THR A 64 26.67 -30.51 -10.71
N VAL A 65 25.42 -30.98 -10.68
CA VAL A 65 24.75 -31.42 -9.45
C VAL A 65 24.65 -32.94 -9.55
N ASP A 66 25.58 -33.61 -8.88
CA ASP A 66 25.76 -35.06 -8.93
C ASP A 66 24.93 -35.75 -7.83
N ILE A 67 25.03 -37.08 -7.75
CA ILE A 67 24.38 -37.91 -6.74
C ILE A 67 24.59 -37.33 -5.33
N GLY A 68 23.51 -37.29 -4.55
CA GLY A 68 23.51 -36.70 -3.20
C GLY A 68 23.68 -35.18 -3.16
N GLY A 69 23.82 -34.51 -4.32
CA GLY A 69 23.82 -33.07 -4.45
C GLY A 69 22.40 -32.50 -4.46
N TRP A 70 22.17 -31.45 -3.69
CA TRP A 70 20.90 -30.74 -3.64
C TRP A 70 21.09 -29.25 -3.88
N LEU A 71 20.47 -28.72 -4.94
CA LEU A 71 20.38 -27.30 -5.22
C LEU A 71 18.96 -26.83 -4.90
N ASP A 72 18.82 -26.00 -3.86
CA ASP A 72 17.54 -25.56 -3.34
C ASP A 72 17.35 -24.05 -3.53
N MET A 73 16.19 -23.67 -4.08
CA MET A 73 15.74 -22.29 -4.18
C MET A 73 14.37 -22.19 -3.56
N HIS A 74 14.30 -21.46 -2.45
CA HIS A 74 13.11 -21.29 -1.66
C HIS A 74 12.86 -19.82 -1.37
N ASP A 75 11.66 -19.32 -1.64
CA ASP A 75 11.31 -17.90 -1.44
C ASP A 75 12.34 -16.95 -2.10
N VAL A 76 12.71 -17.22 -3.36
CA VAL A 76 13.67 -16.40 -4.12
C VAL A 76 12.93 -15.46 -5.08
N TRP A 77 13.24 -14.17 -4.99
CA TRP A 77 12.49 -13.07 -5.62
C TRP A 77 13.38 -12.21 -6.51
N ALA A 78 13.11 -12.23 -7.82
CA ALA A 78 13.81 -11.40 -8.79
C ALA A 78 12.87 -10.28 -9.30
N VAL A 79 13.11 -9.04 -8.85
CA VAL A 79 12.14 -7.92 -8.91
C VAL A 79 12.52 -6.75 -9.84
N GLY A 80 13.49 -6.92 -10.74
CA GLY A 80 13.85 -5.94 -11.77
C GLY A 80 13.06 -6.10 -13.07
N GLU A 81 13.31 -5.25 -14.08
CA GLU A 81 12.67 -5.37 -15.40
C GLU A 81 13.24 -6.58 -16.14
N ALA A 82 12.40 -7.58 -16.45
CA ALA A 82 12.79 -8.85 -17.06
C ALA A 82 13.79 -9.70 -16.24
N SER A 83 13.71 -9.66 -14.90
CA SER A 83 14.54 -10.51 -14.04
C SER A 83 13.97 -11.93 -13.90
N SER A 84 14.82 -12.93 -14.08
CA SER A 84 14.54 -14.33 -13.74
C SER A 84 15.21 -14.71 -12.41
N VAL A 85 14.68 -15.74 -11.75
CA VAL A 85 15.18 -16.25 -10.46
C VAL A 85 16.58 -16.81 -10.64
N ALA A 86 16.79 -17.63 -11.66
CA ALA A 86 18.08 -18.23 -11.90
C ALA A 86 18.41 -18.50 -13.37
N SER A 87 19.71 -18.65 -13.66
CA SER A 87 20.23 -19.22 -14.89
C SER A 87 21.10 -20.41 -14.57
N LEU A 88 20.63 -21.59 -14.97
CA LEU A 88 21.24 -22.90 -14.74
C LEU A 88 21.50 -23.64 -16.07
N SER A 89 21.39 -23.00 -17.23
CA SER A 89 21.47 -23.67 -18.54
C SER A 89 22.78 -24.43 -18.78
N GLU A 90 23.88 -23.95 -18.19
CA GLU A 90 25.21 -24.58 -18.29
C GLU A 90 25.46 -25.63 -17.17
N VAL A 91 24.47 -25.86 -16.29
CA VAL A 91 24.56 -26.86 -15.22
C VAL A 91 23.98 -28.18 -15.72
N THR A 92 24.69 -29.27 -15.44
CA THR A 92 24.23 -30.64 -15.71
C THR A 92 23.80 -31.35 -14.43
N LEU A 93 22.57 -31.85 -14.41
CA LEU A 93 22.09 -32.78 -13.39
C LEU A 93 22.53 -34.20 -13.76
N SER A 94 23.27 -34.83 -12.86
CA SER A 94 23.80 -36.21 -13.01
C SER A 94 23.56 -37.01 -11.73
N GLY A 95 22.27 -37.13 -11.38
CA GLY A 95 21.77 -37.88 -10.23
C GLY A 95 21.42 -37.02 -9.02
N GLY A 96 21.67 -35.71 -9.09
CA GLY A 96 21.30 -34.75 -8.06
C GLY A 96 19.83 -34.31 -8.13
N THR A 97 19.47 -33.41 -7.21
CA THR A 97 18.12 -32.84 -7.11
C THR A 97 18.18 -31.32 -7.18
N VAL A 98 17.23 -30.73 -7.92
CA VAL A 98 16.94 -29.30 -7.88
C VAL A 98 15.53 -29.09 -7.34
N SER A 99 15.37 -28.31 -6.28
CA SER A 99 14.07 -27.85 -5.78
C SER A 99 13.91 -26.36 -6.03
N ILE A 100 12.78 -25.97 -6.63
CA ILE A 100 12.43 -24.56 -6.83
C ILE A 100 11.02 -24.36 -6.30
N SER A 101 10.90 -23.67 -5.17
CA SER A 101 9.61 -23.49 -4.51
C SER A 101 9.39 -22.08 -4.01
N ARG A 102 8.16 -21.59 -4.15
CA ARG A 102 7.76 -20.23 -3.75
C ARG A 102 8.61 -19.11 -4.35
N CYS A 103 9.19 -19.33 -5.53
CA CYS A 103 10.02 -18.36 -6.20
C CYS A 103 9.22 -17.49 -7.19
N ALA A 104 9.62 -16.24 -7.34
CA ALA A 104 8.95 -15.27 -8.21
C ALA A 104 9.94 -14.48 -9.08
N GLY A 105 9.66 -14.43 -10.38
CA GLY A 105 10.37 -13.60 -11.36
C GLY A 105 9.41 -12.73 -12.18
N THR A 106 9.84 -11.51 -12.49
CA THR A 106 9.09 -10.58 -13.37
C THR A 106 9.18 -10.97 -14.84
N ALA A 107 10.22 -11.70 -15.25
CA ALA A 107 10.35 -12.24 -16.60
C ALA A 107 9.38 -13.42 -16.84
N ALA A 108 9.03 -13.65 -18.11
CA ALA A 108 8.29 -14.84 -18.52
C ALA A 108 9.07 -16.15 -18.20
N THR A 109 10.40 -16.08 -18.20
CA THR A 109 11.29 -17.15 -17.77
C THR A 109 11.50 -17.06 -16.25
N LEU A 110 11.16 -18.12 -15.51
CA LEU A 110 11.46 -18.23 -14.09
C LEU A 110 12.93 -18.62 -13.89
N VAL A 111 13.35 -19.72 -14.54
CA VAL A 111 14.70 -20.26 -14.47
C VAL A 111 15.08 -20.76 -15.86
N SER A 112 16.26 -20.39 -16.36
CA SER A 112 16.86 -21.11 -17.50
C SER A 112 17.34 -22.46 -16.98
N GLY A 113 16.56 -23.51 -17.22
CA GLY A 113 16.72 -24.81 -16.57
C GLY A 113 18.02 -25.54 -16.92
N PRO A 114 18.48 -26.46 -16.04
CA PRO A 114 19.67 -27.27 -16.27
C PRO A 114 19.46 -28.35 -17.35
N THR A 115 20.58 -28.85 -17.88
CA THR A 115 20.59 -30.08 -18.69
C THR A 115 20.43 -31.29 -17.76
N ILE A 116 19.42 -32.12 -17.99
CA ILE A 116 19.14 -33.29 -17.12
C ILE A 116 19.66 -34.55 -17.81
N ALA A 117 20.83 -35.04 -17.37
CA ALA A 117 21.33 -36.36 -17.76
C ALA A 117 20.70 -37.46 -16.89
N SER A 118 20.61 -37.21 -15.59
CA SER A 118 19.87 -37.99 -14.60
C SER A 118 19.58 -37.14 -13.36
N GLY A 119 18.59 -37.52 -12.54
CA GLY A 119 18.15 -36.74 -11.38
C GLY A 119 16.76 -36.14 -11.54
N VAL A 120 16.38 -35.24 -10.64
CA VAL A 120 15.00 -34.70 -10.57
C VAL A 120 15.01 -33.19 -10.37
N VAL A 121 14.10 -32.52 -11.07
CA VAL A 121 13.74 -31.12 -10.78
C VAL A 121 12.33 -31.11 -10.23
N SER A 122 12.18 -30.75 -8.96
CA SER A 122 10.90 -30.62 -8.28
C SER A 122 10.54 -29.16 -8.15
N VAL A 123 9.29 -28.82 -8.48
CA VAL A 123 8.82 -27.44 -8.46
C VAL A 123 7.50 -27.32 -7.74
N GLN A 124 7.34 -26.24 -6.99
CA GLN A 124 6.11 -25.98 -6.26
C GLN A 124 5.83 -24.49 -6.15
N CYS A 125 4.61 -24.09 -6.52
CA CYS A 125 4.10 -22.75 -6.26
C CYS A 125 5.04 -21.63 -6.70
N ASN A 126 5.36 -21.55 -7.99
CA ASN A 126 6.25 -20.50 -8.52
C ASN A 126 5.49 -19.52 -9.42
N ARG A 127 6.03 -18.30 -9.59
CA ARG A 127 5.45 -17.26 -10.44
C ARG A 127 6.46 -16.73 -11.45
N ALA A 128 6.08 -16.67 -12.72
CA ALA A 128 6.88 -16.05 -13.79
C ALA A 128 6.00 -15.05 -14.54
N GLY A 129 6.48 -13.83 -14.82
CA GLY A 129 5.74 -12.87 -15.63
C GLY A 129 4.35 -12.53 -15.07
N GLY A 130 4.20 -12.55 -13.75
CA GLY A 130 2.93 -12.31 -13.09
C GLY A 130 1.88 -13.43 -13.21
N ARG A 131 2.25 -14.65 -13.64
CA ARG A 131 1.34 -15.82 -13.63
C ARG A 131 1.88 -16.93 -12.74
N VAL A 132 0.99 -17.58 -11.99
CA VAL A 132 1.32 -18.77 -11.19
C VAL A 132 1.48 -19.97 -12.12
N LEU A 133 2.56 -20.72 -11.96
CA LEU A 133 2.87 -21.89 -12.76
C LEU A 133 2.25 -23.14 -12.10
N ARG A 134 1.29 -23.78 -12.79
CA ARG A 134 0.48 -24.87 -12.23
C ARG A 134 0.71 -26.21 -12.92
N SER A 135 1.22 -26.21 -14.14
CA SER A 135 1.40 -27.40 -14.97
C SER A 135 2.84 -27.53 -15.49
N SER A 136 3.23 -28.74 -15.88
CA SER A 136 4.53 -28.97 -16.50
C SER A 136 4.72 -28.16 -17.80
N SER A 137 3.64 -27.86 -18.53
CA SER A 137 3.67 -26.93 -19.66
C SER A 137 3.97 -25.49 -19.25
N ASP A 138 3.43 -25.01 -18.12
CA ASP A 138 3.72 -23.66 -17.62
C ASP A 138 5.21 -23.53 -17.27
N TYR A 139 5.74 -24.53 -16.56
CA TYR A 139 7.16 -24.58 -16.22
C TYR A 139 8.07 -24.69 -17.45
N ARG A 140 7.65 -25.44 -18.48
CA ARG A 140 8.37 -25.50 -19.76
C ARG A 140 8.43 -24.14 -20.44
N MET A 141 7.32 -23.40 -20.47
CA MET A 141 7.30 -22.02 -20.97
C MET A 141 8.13 -21.07 -20.09
N ALA A 142 8.27 -21.37 -18.81
CA ALA A 142 9.08 -20.61 -17.86
C ALA A 142 10.55 -21.04 -17.80
N GLY A 143 11.01 -21.89 -18.73
CA GLY A 143 12.41 -22.26 -18.93
C GLY A 143 12.86 -23.59 -18.32
N LEU A 144 11.96 -24.35 -17.69
CA LEU A 144 12.26 -25.66 -17.08
C LEU A 144 11.64 -26.80 -17.89
N LEU A 145 12.46 -27.52 -18.66
CA LEU A 145 11.99 -28.46 -19.70
C LEU A 145 11.26 -29.69 -19.15
N SER A 146 11.72 -30.25 -18.03
CA SER A 146 11.17 -31.45 -17.40
C SER A 146 11.19 -31.28 -15.89
N VAL A 147 10.01 -31.34 -15.27
CA VAL A 147 9.82 -31.09 -13.83
C VAL A 147 8.75 -32.01 -13.24
N SER A 148 8.92 -32.35 -11.97
CA SER A 148 7.86 -32.88 -11.12
C SER A 148 7.14 -31.71 -10.45
N VAL A 149 5.86 -31.50 -10.78
CA VAL A 149 5.07 -30.38 -10.25
C VAL A 149 4.31 -30.85 -9.01
N VAL A 150 4.56 -30.21 -7.89
CA VAL A 150 3.82 -30.43 -6.64
C VAL A 150 2.79 -29.29 -6.49
N PRO A 151 1.53 -29.59 -6.15
CA PRO A 151 0.51 -28.57 -5.85
C PRO A 151 0.98 -27.61 -4.74
N CYS A 152 0.51 -26.35 -4.77
CA CYS A 152 0.88 -25.33 -3.78
C CYS A 152 0.54 -25.72 -2.33
N ASP A 153 -0.56 -26.45 -2.16
CA ASP A 153 -1.10 -26.97 -0.90
C ASP A 153 -0.54 -28.36 -0.54
N GLY A 154 0.24 -28.97 -1.44
CA GLY A 154 0.89 -30.26 -1.22
C GLY A 154 2.21 -30.13 -0.45
N CYS A 155 2.76 -31.26 -0.05
CA CYS A 155 4.10 -31.34 0.50
C CYS A 155 4.78 -32.60 -0.03
N GLU A 156 6.04 -32.46 -0.43
CA GLU A 156 6.81 -33.55 -1.04
C GLU A 156 8.22 -33.54 -0.46
N ALA A 157 8.74 -34.72 -0.13
CA ALA A 157 10.08 -34.86 0.45
C ALA A 157 11.16 -34.22 -0.43
N ALA A 158 11.04 -34.31 -1.76
CA ALA A 158 12.00 -33.75 -2.71
C ALA A 158 12.08 -32.21 -2.71
N LEU A 159 11.16 -31.53 -2.04
CA LEU A 159 11.15 -30.06 -1.88
C LEU A 159 11.54 -29.61 -0.47
N ALA A 160 11.33 -30.46 0.54
CA ALA A 160 11.50 -30.10 1.95
C ALA A 160 12.73 -30.74 2.60
N CYS A 161 13.19 -31.89 2.08
CA CYS A 161 14.16 -32.74 2.76
C CYS A 161 15.42 -32.96 1.92
N PHE A 162 16.58 -32.95 2.57
CA PHE A 162 17.81 -33.44 1.98
C PHE A 162 17.81 -34.97 1.95
N ASP A 163 17.58 -35.54 0.76
CA ASP A 163 17.36 -36.99 0.55
C ASP A 163 18.43 -37.87 1.21
N ALA A 164 19.72 -37.54 1.04
CA ALA A 164 20.83 -38.35 1.52
C ALA A 164 20.81 -38.59 3.05
N LEU A 165 20.23 -37.67 3.82
CA LEU A 165 20.13 -37.76 5.29
C LEU A 165 18.68 -37.89 5.78
N THR A 166 17.73 -38.16 4.89
CA THR A 166 16.33 -38.38 5.26
C THR A 166 16.08 -39.87 5.51
N ALA A 167 15.48 -40.19 6.66
CA ALA A 167 15.09 -41.55 7.06
C ALA A 167 13.67 -41.87 6.61
N SER A 168 12.74 -40.94 6.84
CA SER A 168 11.34 -41.05 6.42
C SER A 168 10.71 -39.67 6.26
N PHE A 169 9.58 -39.61 5.55
CA PHE A 169 8.77 -38.41 5.37
C PHE A 169 7.31 -38.75 5.68
N SER A 170 6.71 -38.04 6.64
CA SER A 170 5.31 -38.20 7.05
C SER A 170 4.79 -36.87 7.58
N ASP A 171 3.50 -36.59 7.36
CA ASP A 171 2.85 -35.35 7.81
C ASP A 171 3.62 -34.06 7.43
N CYS A 172 4.21 -34.05 6.23
CA CYS A 172 5.04 -32.95 5.73
C CYS A 172 6.32 -32.65 6.55
N VAL A 173 6.79 -33.61 7.35
CA VAL A 173 7.98 -33.49 8.20
C VAL A 173 9.02 -34.53 7.81
N CYS A 174 10.28 -34.10 7.70
CA CYS A 174 11.42 -34.97 7.47
C CYS A 174 11.90 -35.56 8.80
N SER A 175 12.01 -36.89 8.88
CA SER A 175 12.72 -37.57 9.96
C SER A 175 14.14 -37.88 9.50
N CYS A 176 15.16 -37.50 10.26
CA CYS A 176 16.54 -37.56 9.80
C CYS A 176 17.26 -38.85 10.20
N ARG A 177 18.18 -39.31 9.33
CA ARG A 177 19.18 -40.33 9.66
C ARG A 177 20.25 -39.74 10.58
N ALA A 178 21.07 -40.61 11.17
CA ALA A 178 22.23 -40.19 11.93
C ALA A 178 23.12 -39.25 11.10
N GLY A 179 23.43 -38.07 11.65
CA GLY A 179 24.20 -37.00 10.98
C GLY A 179 23.36 -35.90 10.33
N GLY A 180 22.04 -36.09 10.16
CA GLY A 180 21.12 -35.04 9.73
C GLY A 180 20.58 -34.22 10.91
N VAL A 181 20.47 -32.90 10.70
CA VAL A 181 20.03 -31.94 11.72
C VAL A 181 19.02 -30.94 11.12
N GLY A 182 17.99 -30.62 11.91
CA GLY A 182 16.94 -29.66 11.56
C GLY A 182 15.85 -30.21 10.64
N ASP A 183 14.88 -29.37 10.30
CA ASP A 183 13.64 -29.78 9.61
C ASP A 183 13.88 -30.32 8.19
N ALA A 184 14.98 -29.92 7.55
CA ALA A 184 15.37 -30.39 6.21
C ALA A 184 16.44 -31.49 6.24
N CYS A 185 16.79 -32.04 7.41
CA CYS A 185 17.83 -33.07 7.57
C CYS A 185 19.18 -32.71 6.97
N LEU A 186 19.64 -31.47 7.17
CA LEU A 186 20.92 -31.01 6.63
C LEU A 186 22.10 -31.60 7.43
N PRO A 187 23.30 -31.73 6.83
CA PRO A 187 24.49 -32.22 7.53
C PRO A 187 24.92 -31.41 8.77
N PHE A 188 24.47 -30.16 8.89
CA PHE A 188 24.68 -29.32 10.06
C PHE A 188 23.54 -28.33 10.25
N ASN A 189 23.43 -27.79 11.46
CA ASN A 189 22.43 -26.80 11.79
C ASN A 189 22.72 -25.47 11.06
N VAL A 190 22.00 -25.23 9.97
CA VAL A 190 21.93 -23.92 9.33
C VAL A 190 20.83 -23.15 10.06
N PRO A 191 21.11 -21.96 10.62
CA PRO A 191 20.07 -21.17 11.29
C PRO A 191 18.82 -21.10 10.42
N PRO A 192 17.64 -21.47 10.95
CA PRO A 192 16.42 -21.38 10.16
C PRO A 192 16.27 -19.94 9.66
N ALA A 193 15.89 -19.78 8.38
CA ALA A 193 15.16 -18.58 8.02
C ALA A 193 13.96 -18.57 8.97
N ARG A 194 13.77 -17.51 9.75
CA ARG A 194 12.63 -17.44 10.68
C ARG A 194 11.32 -17.58 9.89
N ALA A 195 10.84 -18.81 9.75
CA ALA A 195 9.44 -19.16 9.69
C ALA A 195 9.14 -19.66 11.10
N GLY A 196 8.77 -18.71 11.97
CA GLY A 196 8.42 -19.04 13.34
C GLY A 196 7.10 -19.80 13.36
N GLY A 197 7.16 -21.07 13.74
CA GLY A 197 6.05 -21.75 14.40
C GLY A 197 5.05 -22.42 13.47
N GLY A 198 5.18 -23.74 13.39
CA GLY A 198 4.11 -24.62 12.96
C GLY A 198 2.81 -24.34 13.70
N GLY A 199 1.74 -24.32 12.93
CA GLY A 199 0.37 -24.15 13.36
C GLY A 199 -0.50 -24.28 12.12
N GLY A 200 -0.65 -25.51 11.65
CA GLY A 200 -1.70 -25.86 10.70
C GLY A 200 -3.05 -25.44 11.30
N GLY A 201 -3.84 -24.75 10.49
CA GLY A 201 -5.14 -24.24 10.91
C GLY A 201 -5.61 -23.11 10.00
N ALA A 202 -5.98 -23.43 8.77
CA ALA A 202 -7.04 -22.67 8.14
C ALA A 202 -8.36 -23.13 8.79
N GLU A 203 -8.86 -22.33 9.72
CA GLU A 203 -10.27 -21.94 9.92
C GLU A 203 -10.41 -21.28 11.30
N GLY A 204 -10.41 -19.95 11.32
CA GLY A 204 -10.70 -19.17 12.53
C GLY A 204 -9.95 -17.84 12.59
N CYS A 205 -10.69 -16.76 12.87
CA CYS A 205 -10.07 -15.49 13.26
C CYS A 205 -9.44 -15.64 14.66
N VAL A 206 -8.29 -15.01 14.88
CA VAL A 206 -7.76 -14.84 16.24
C VAL A 206 -8.83 -14.08 17.01
N SER A 207 -9.35 -14.66 18.10
CA SER A 207 -10.52 -14.08 18.76
C SER A 207 -10.53 -14.22 20.27
N GLY A 208 -11.14 -13.24 20.94
CA GLY A 208 -11.35 -13.23 22.39
C GLY A 208 -10.06 -13.14 23.22
N VAL A 209 -8.94 -12.74 22.62
CA VAL A 209 -7.64 -12.64 23.28
C VAL A 209 -7.19 -11.20 23.45
N THR A 210 -6.35 -10.96 24.45
CA THR A 210 -5.62 -9.72 24.64
C THR A 210 -4.17 -9.91 24.22
N LEU A 211 -3.72 -9.11 23.27
CA LEU A 211 -2.33 -9.07 22.83
C LEU A 211 -1.60 -7.96 23.58
N THR A 212 -0.55 -8.33 24.31
CA THR A 212 0.32 -7.43 25.09
C THR A 212 1.75 -7.40 24.56
N GLU A 213 2.02 -8.10 23.46
CA GLU A 213 3.32 -8.14 22.79
C GLU A 213 3.17 -7.78 21.31
N SER A 214 4.23 -7.21 20.74
CA SER A 214 4.29 -6.87 19.32
C SER A 214 4.40 -8.13 18.47
N VAL A 215 3.67 -8.17 17.35
CA VAL A 215 3.64 -9.32 16.44
C VAL A 215 3.61 -8.85 14.99
N THR A 216 4.29 -9.60 14.12
CA THR A 216 4.15 -9.44 12.67
C THR A 216 3.36 -10.63 12.14
N VAL A 217 2.37 -10.35 11.31
CA VAL A 217 1.51 -11.32 10.65
C VAL A 217 1.76 -11.24 9.16
N GLY A 218 2.03 -12.40 8.57
CA GLY A 218 1.97 -12.59 7.14
C GLY A 218 2.56 -13.91 6.71
N ASP A 219 3.63 -14.43 7.34
CA ASP A 219 4.15 -15.81 7.35
C ASP A 219 3.61 -16.83 6.31
N GLY A 220 3.57 -16.46 5.02
CA GLY A 220 3.02 -17.27 3.93
C GLY A 220 1.52 -17.56 4.02
N ARG A 221 0.74 -16.84 4.83
CA ARG A 221 -0.72 -17.01 4.94
C ARG A 221 -1.47 -15.99 4.06
N ALA A 222 -2.50 -16.46 3.38
CA ALA A 222 -3.38 -15.61 2.57
C ALA A 222 -4.30 -14.70 3.40
N THR A 223 -4.49 -15.03 4.69
CA THR A 223 -5.48 -14.37 5.55
C THR A 223 -4.88 -14.00 6.90
N ALA A 224 -5.05 -12.74 7.29
CA ALA A 224 -4.87 -12.22 8.64
C ALA A 224 -6.24 -11.79 9.18
N CYS A 225 -6.76 -12.48 10.20
CA CYS A 225 -8.06 -12.14 10.78
C CYS A 225 -8.02 -12.01 12.29
N PHE A 226 -8.57 -10.90 12.79
CA PHE A 226 -8.76 -10.61 14.20
C PHE A 226 -10.25 -10.29 14.46
N ASP A 227 -10.87 -10.99 15.41
CA ASP A 227 -12.24 -10.72 15.87
C ASP A 227 -12.28 -10.57 17.38
N SER A 228 -12.77 -9.45 17.89
CA SER A 228 -12.90 -9.24 19.35
C SER A 228 -11.56 -9.35 20.09
N VAL A 229 -10.48 -8.93 19.44
CA VAL A 229 -9.11 -8.91 20.00
C VAL A 229 -8.82 -7.54 20.62
N VAL A 230 -8.17 -7.54 21.79
CA VAL A 230 -7.72 -6.32 22.46
C VAL A 230 -6.20 -6.19 22.30
N PHE A 231 -5.75 -5.19 21.56
CA PHE A 231 -4.34 -4.80 21.47
C PHE A 231 -4.05 -3.81 22.60
N SER A 232 -3.21 -4.19 23.56
CA SER A 232 -3.03 -3.42 24.80
C SER A 232 -1.56 -3.05 25.03
N GLY A 233 -1.34 -1.75 25.26
CA GLY A 233 -0.03 -1.19 25.55
C GLY A 233 0.69 -0.69 24.29
N PRO A 234 1.93 -0.19 24.43
CA PRO A 234 2.70 0.40 23.34
C PRO A 234 3.29 -0.68 22.41
N ILE A 235 2.44 -1.56 21.90
CA ILE A 235 2.79 -2.67 21.02
C ILE A 235 2.55 -2.30 19.57
N THR A 236 3.24 -2.99 18.66
CA THR A 236 2.99 -2.89 17.22
C THR A 236 2.55 -4.24 16.69
N VAL A 237 1.35 -4.27 16.10
CA VAL A 237 0.85 -5.39 15.32
C VAL A 237 0.98 -5.03 13.85
N ALA A 238 1.91 -5.66 13.16
CA ALA A 238 2.16 -5.46 11.75
C ALA A 238 1.47 -6.56 10.94
N VAL A 239 0.64 -6.19 9.96
CA VAL A 239 0.20 -7.07 8.87
C VAL A 239 1.04 -6.70 7.66
N ASP A 240 2.12 -7.44 7.46
CA ASP A 240 3.05 -7.20 6.36
C ASP A 240 2.57 -7.96 5.12
N LEU A 241 1.92 -7.23 4.21
CA LEU A 241 1.39 -7.77 2.96
C LEU A 241 2.47 -8.47 2.14
N ARG A 242 3.74 -8.04 2.25
CA ARG A 242 4.86 -8.66 1.53
C ARG A 242 5.12 -10.10 1.99
N SER A 243 4.87 -10.40 3.26
CA SER A 243 5.10 -11.72 3.84
C SER A 243 3.91 -12.67 3.70
N MET A 244 2.76 -12.18 3.21
CA MET A 244 1.55 -12.98 2.99
C MET A 244 1.68 -13.95 1.81
N ASP A 245 0.72 -14.87 1.69
CA ASP A 245 0.66 -15.84 0.59
C ASP A 245 0.44 -15.14 -0.77
N VAL A 246 1.53 -14.94 -1.48
CA VAL A 246 1.52 -14.27 -2.79
C VAL A 246 0.92 -15.14 -3.91
N PHE A 247 0.59 -16.39 -3.61
CA PHE A 247 -0.04 -17.34 -4.53
C PHE A 247 -1.53 -17.49 -4.29
N ALA A 248 -2.07 -16.88 -3.23
CA ALA A 248 -3.49 -16.83 -2.98
C ALA A 248 -4.23 -16.03 -4.06
N ASP A 249 -5.50 -16.34 -4.25
CA ASP A 249 -6.37 -15.56 -5.16
C ASP A 249 -6.52 -14.11 -4.69
N ALA A 250 -6.53 -13.90 -3.36
CA ALA A 250 -6.60 -12.59 -2.71
C ALA A 250 -5.91 -12.62 -1.33
N LEU A 251 -5.38 -11.47 -0.90
CA LEU A 251 -4.90 -11.28 0.47
C LEU A 251 -6.02 -10.71 1.34
N ASN A 252 -6.44 -11.44 2.36
CA ASN A 252 -7.53 -11.01 3.24
C ASN A 252 -6.97 -10.48 4.57
N VAL A 253 -7.28 -9.23 4.90
CA VAL A 253 -6.95 -8.64 6.19
C VAL A 253 -8.25 -8.18 6.85
N THR A 254 -8.70 -8.87 7.89
CA THR A 254 -9.97 -8.57 8.55
C THR A 254 -9.74 -8.22 10.01
N LEU A 255 -10.29 -7.09 10.44
CA LEU A 255 -10.41 -6.69 11.83
C LEU A 255 -11.87 -6.40 12.14
N ARG A 256 -12.43 -7.11 13.12
CA ARG A 256 -13.82 -6.97 13.54
C ARG A 256 -13.91 -6.88 15.04
N HIS A 257 -14.67 -5.93 15.58
CA HIS A 257 -14.87 -5.79 17.03
C HIS A 257 -13.57 -5.65 17.85
N CYS A 258 -12.46 -5.28 17.22
CA CYS A 258 -11.17 -5.15 17.90
C CYS A 258 -11.10 -3.85 18.71
N VAL A 259 -10.28 -3.89 19.77
CA VAL A 259 -9.97 -2.71 20.59
C VAL A 259 -8.48 -2.44 20.53
N LEU A 260 -8.07 -1.22 20.18
CA LEU A 260 -6.68 -0.77 20.30
C LEU A 260 -6.58 0.17 21.51
N ALA A 261 -5.75 -0.15 22.49
CA ALA A 261 -5.67 0.57 23.75
C ALA A 261 -4.23 0.87 24.19
N GLY A 262 -4.01 2.02 24.81
CA GLY A 262 -2.77 2.35 25.51
C GLY A 262 -1.56 2.49 24.60
N GLY A 263 -1.72 3.14 23.44
CA GLY A 263 -0.64 3.38 22.49
C GLY A 263 -0.42 2.27 21.46
N ALA A 264 -1.29 1.26 21.39
CA ALA A 264 -1.18 0.16 20.44
C ALA A 264 -1.25 0.63 18.98
N GLN A 265 -0.38 0.09 18.14
CA GLN A 265 -0.32 0.42 16.72
C GLN A 265 -0.65 -0.80 15.87
N LEU A 266 -1.61 -0.65 14.96
CA LEU A 266 -1.86 -1.62 13.89
C LEU A 266 -1.30 -1.08 12.59
N ARG A 267 -0.27 -1.73 12.04
CA ARG A 267 0.36 -1.33 10.77
C ARG A 267 0.01 -2.33 9.67
N ILE A 268 -0.69 -1.90 8.63
CA ILE A 268 -1.02 -2.75 7.46
C ILE A 268 -0.33 -2.16 6.24
N GLY A 269 0.40 -2.98 5.48
CA GLY A 269 1.11 -2.53 4.28
C GLY A 269 2.45 -3.24 4.10
N GLY A 270 3.44 -2.53 3.57
CA GLY A 270 4.81 -3.07 3.44
C GLY A 270 5.37 -3.06 2.02
N LEU A 271 4.60 -2.58 1.06
CA LEU A 271 4.93 -2.71 -0.36
C LEU A 271 5.44 -1.40 -0.94
N SER A 272 6.49 -1.49 -1.73
CA SER A 272 6.81 -0.47 -2.72
C SER A 272 5.84 -0.60 -3.91
N GLU A 273 5.80 0.41 -4.77
CA GLU A 273 5.00 0.32 -5.99
C GLU A 273 5.43 -0.83 -6.92
N SER A 274 6.74 -1.12 -7.00
CA SER A 274 7.23 -2.23 -7.82
C SER A 274 6.84 -3.59 -7.26
N THR A 275 6.83 -3.73 -5.92
CA THR A 275 6.39 -4.97 -5.26
C THR A 275 4.88 -5.10 -5.25
N ALA A 276 4.10 -4.02 -5.20
CA ALA A 276 2.63 -4.07 -5.20
C ALA A 276 2.04 -4.63 -6.50
N ARG A 277 2.72 -4.45 -7.64
CA ARG A 277 2.26 -4.92 -8.96
C ARG A 277 2.16 -6.44 -9.10
N PRO A 278 3.16 -7.24 -8.68
CA PRO A 278 3.08 -8.69 -8.69
C PRO A 278 2.32 -9.29 -7.49
N MET A 279 1.73 -8.50 -6.59
CA MET A 279 0.96 -9.07 -5.47
C MET A 279 -0.48 -9.39 -5.89
N PRO A 280 -1.12 -10.42 -5.32
CA PRO A 280 -2.57 -10.57 -5.38
C PRO A 280 -3.27 -9.33 -4.81
N HIS A 281 -4.49 -9.09 -5.28
CA HIS A 281 -5.30 -7.99 -4.76
C HIS A 281 -5.58 -8.20 -3.26
N ALA A 282 -5.54 -7.11 -2.49
CA ALA A 282 -5.77 -7.14 -1.05
C ALA A 282 -7.19 -6.69 -0.71
N LEU A 283 -7.85 -7.41 0.20
CA LEU A 283 -9.14 -7.09 0.78
C LEU A 283 -8.91 -6.78 2.26
N VAL A 284 -8.73 -5.51 2.57
CA VAL A 284 -8.57 -4.99 3.93
C VAL A 284 -9.92 -4.50 4.45
N ASN A 285 -10.43 -5.12 5.50
CA ASN A 285 -11.72 -4.82 6.09
C ASN A 285 -11.58 -4.57 7.59
N ILE A 286 -11.75 -3.31 7.99
CA ILE A 286 -11.64 -2.84 9.37
C ILE A 286 -13.03 -2.36 9.79
N THR A 287 -13.72 -3.14 10.62
CA THR A 287 -15.12 -2.90 10.99
C THR A 287 -15.35 -2.98 12.48
N ASN A 288 -16.21 -2.11 13.01
CA ASN A 288 -16.57 -2.10 14.43
C ASN A 288 -15.33 -2.02 15.34
N VAL A 289 -14.28 -1.30 14.92
CA VAL A 289 -13.05 -1.16 15.70
C VAL A 289 -13.16 0.04 16.63
N THR A 290 -12.75 -0.15 17.88
CA THR A 290 -12.66 0.91 18.87
C THR A 290 -11.20 1.20 19.19
N SER A 291 -10.75 2.44 19.05
CA SER A 291 -9.42 2.85 19.49
C SER A 291 -9.51 3.81 20.67
N LEU A 292 -8.76 3.51 21.73
CA LEU A 292 -8.54 4.32 22.93
C LEU A 292 -7.04 4.59 23.03
N GLU A 293 -6.59 5.65 22.36
CA GLU A 293 -5.17 6.05 22.24
C GLU A 293 -4.32 5.10 21.38
N GLY A 294 -4.95 4.24 20.58
CA GLY A 294 -4.27 3.44 19.55
C GLY A 294 -4.29 4.10 18.17
N THR A 295 -3.42 3.62 17.29
CA THR A 295 -3.24 4.17 15.95
C THR A 295 -3.35 3.07 14.90
N ILE A 296 -4.13 3.30 13.85
CA ILE A 296 -4.13 2.47 12.64
C ILE A 296 -3.21 3.15 11.62
N VAL A 297 -2.27 2.41 11.05
CA VAL A 297 -1.32 2.90 10.04
C VAL A 297 -1.49 2.07 8.78
N LEU A 298 -1.77 2.74 7.67
CA LEU A 298 -1.69 2.17 6.34
C LEU A 298 -0.43 2.71 5.68
N HIS A 299 0.44 1.83 5.18
CA HIS A 299 1.70 2.28 4.63
C HIS A 299 2.10 1.61 3.31
N GLY A 300 2.72 2.40 2.43
CA GLY A 300 3.19 1.96 1.11
C GLY A 300 2.08 1.79 0.07
N ALA A 301 2.42 1.12 -1.02
CA ALA A 301 1.51 0.90 -2.15
C ALA A 301 0.56 -0.27 -1.89
N MET A 302 -0.74 -0.08 -2.12
CA MET A 302 -1.68 -1.20 -2.13
C MET A 302 -1.53 -2.00 -3.42
N PRO A 303 -1.65 -3.34 -3.40
CA PRO A 303 -1.69 -4.14 -4.62
C PRO A 303 -2.76 -3.65 -5.60
N LEU A 304 -2.60 -3.96 -6.88
CA LEU A 304 -3.58 -3.54 -7.88
C LEU A 304 -4.97 -4.14 -7.60
N ASN A 305 -6.02 -3.37 -7.92
CA ASN A 305 -7.42 -3.82 -7.78
C ASN A 305 -7.82 -4.16 -6.34
N SER A 306 -7.14 -3.57 -5.35
CA SER A 306 -7.39 -3.83 -3.93
C SER A 306 -8.60 -3.06 -3.41
N SER A 307 -9.06 -3.47 -2.23
CA SER A 307 -10.08 -2.79 -1.44
C SER A 307 -9.60 -2.58 -0.01
N VAL A 308 -9.76 -1.35 0.48
CA VAL A 308 -9.59 -0.99 1.88
C VAL A 308 -10.90 -0.41 2.39
N LEU A 309 -11.49 -1.01 3.40
CA LEU A 309 -12.71 -0.56 4.05
C LEU A 309 -12.43 -0.28 5.53
N LEU A 310 -12.74 0.93 5.99
CA LEU A 310 -12.83 1.29 7.40
C LEU A 310 -14.26 1.73 7.71
N ALA A 311 -15.02 0.91 8.43
CA ALA A 311 -16.43 1.18 8.66
C ALA A 311 -16.88 1.00 10.11
N ASN A 312 -17.93 1.72 10.50
CA ASN A 312 -18.61 1.57 11.80
C ASN A 312 -17.63 1.65 12.99
N SER A 313 -16.57 2.45 12.90
CA SER A 313 -15.47 2.42 13.87
C SER A 313 -15.37 3.74 14.64
N THR A 314 -14.92 3.67 15.88
CA THR A 314 -14.70 4.84 16.76
C THR A 314 -13.24 4.89 17.15
N LEU A 315 -12.49 5.83 16.57
CA LEU A 315 -11.06 5.94 16.79
C LEU A 315 -10.76 7.21 17.59
N ARG A 316 -10.23 7.04 18.81
CA ARG A 316 -9.84 8.16 19.67
C ARG A 316 -8.34 8.16 19.89
N ALA A 317 -7.71 9.33 19.73
CA ALA A 317 -6.31 9.54 20.02
C ALA A 317 -6.09 10.85 20.79
N THR A 318 -5.00 10.90 21.55
CA THR A 318 -4.56 12.07 22.32
C THR A 318 -3.07 12.31 22.07
N VAL A 319 -2.64 13.57 22.14
CA VAL A 319 -1.21 13.92 22.20
C VAL A 319 -0.64 13.34 23.50
N GLY A 320 0.29 12.38 23.38
CA GLY A 320 0.92 11.69 24.52
C GLY A 320 0.41 10.26 24.75
N GLY A 321 -0.86 9.97 24.44
CA GLY A 321 -1.40 8.61 24.47
C GLY A 321 -1.00 7.79 23.24
N SER A 322 -1.19 8.37 22.05
CA SER A 322 -0.71 7.76 20.80
C SER A 322 0.82 7.71 20.77
N GLN A 323 1.37 6.53 20.48
CA GLN A 323 2.82 6.27 20.42
C GLN A 323 3.38 6.27 18.99
N TYR A 324 2.66 6.86 18.03
CA TYR A 324 3.17 7.01 16.68
C TYR A 324 4.46 7.85 16.65
N VAL A 325 5.48 7.36 15.95
CA VAL A 325 6.77 8.04 15.77
C VAL A 325 6.87 8.49 14.31
N PRO A 326 7.12 9.79 14.06
CA PRO A 326 7.27 10.31 12.70
C PRO A 326 8.41 9.62 11.97
N THR A 327 8.20 9.35 10.69
CA THR A 327 9.20 8.74 9.81
C THR A 327 9.66 9.66 8.68
N THR A 328 9.03 10.84 8.53
CA THR A 328 9.46 11.86 7.57
C THR A 328 10.81 12.48 7.99
N PRO A 329 11.85 12.40 7.13
CA PRO A 329 13.15 13.01 7.42
C PRO A 329 13.03 14.51 7.71
N GLY A 330 13.78 15.00 8.70
CA GLY A 330 13.80 16.42 9.09
C GLY A 330 12.67 16.85 10.04
N HIS A 331 11.64 16.03 10.24
CA HIS A 331 10.48 16.35 11.09
C HIS A 331 10.34 15.46 12.33
N ALA A 332 11.39 14.68 12.66
CA ALA A 332 11.40 13.73 13.78
C ALA A 332 11.14 14.37 15.17
N GLY A 333 11.31 15.69 15.30
CA GLY A 333 11.05 16.43 16.53
C GLY A 333 9.57 16.75 16.80
N TYR A 334 8.68 16.62 15.79
CA TYR A 334 7.26 16.94 15.94
C TYR A 334 6.45 15.70 16.30
N ARG A 335 5.80 15.71 17.47
CA ARG A 335 4.92 14.62 17.90
C ARG A 335 3.45 14.99 17.66
N TYR A 336 2.79 14.18 16.84
CA TYR A 336 1.34 14.20 16.63
C TYR A 336 0.73 12.95 17.28
N GLY A 337 -0.50 13.06 17.78
CA GLY A 337 -1.25 11.93 18.31
C GLY A 337 -2.34 11.43 17.36
N PRO A 338 -2.03 10.73 16.25
CA PRO A 338 -3.02 10.35 15.24
C PRO A 338 -3.85 9.12 15.59
N ALA A 339 -5.10 9.14 15.15
CA ALA A 339 -5.98 7.97 15.16
C ALA A 339 -5.77 7.09 13.92
N LEU A 340 -5.56 7.73 12.77
CA LEU A 340 -5.23 7.08 11.49
C LEU A 340 -3.99 7.74 10.87
N VAL A 341 -3.10 6.92 10.33
CA VAL A 341 -1.93 7.38 9.59
C VAL A 341 -1.96 6.79 8.19
N LEU A 342 -1.77 7.65 7.19
CA LEU A 342 -1.56 7.30 5.79
C LEU A 342 -0.11 7.62 5.45
N ASP A 343 0.71 6.59 5.33
CA ASP A 343 2.16 6.71 5.28
C ASP A 343 2.71 6.23 3.93
N GLY A 344 2.94 7.16 3.01
CA GLY A 344 3.37 6.88 1.64
C GLY A 344 2.34 6.04 0.89
N VAL A 345 1.05 6.24 1.20
CA VAL A 345 -0.04 5.43 0.65
C VAL A 345 -0.20 5.72 -0.83
N ARG A 346 -0.11 4.66 -1.64
CA ARG A 346 -0.41 4.71 -3.07
C ARG A 346 -1.53 3.74 -3.40
N LEU A 347 -2.61 4.27 -3.97
CA LEU A 347 -3.74 3.51 -4.47
C LEU A 347 -3.57 3.32 -5.97
N LEU A 348 -3.60 2.07 -6.43
CA LEU A 348 -3.35 1.67 -7.83
C LEU A 348 -4.54 0.84 -8.31
N SER A 349 -5.52 1.49 -8.93
CA SER A 349 -6.84 0.87 -9.18
C SER A 349 -7.47 0.33 -7.90
N THR A 350 -7.24 1.00 -6.77
CA THR A 350 -7.64 0.56 -5.44
C THR A 350 -8.78 1.43 -4.92
N ARG A 351 -9.77 0.80 -4.28
CA ARG A 351 -10.84 1.49 -3.56
C ARG A 351 -10.52 1.58 -2.08
N PHE A 352 -10.41 2.79 -1.56
CA PHE A 352 -10.35 3.08 -0.15
C PHE A 352 -11.67 3.73 0.26
N VAL A 353 -12.41 3.09 1.15
CA VAL A 353 -13.70 3.57 1.65
C VAL A 353 -13.64 3.69 3.16
N MET A 354 -13.94 4.88 3.68
CA MET A 354 -14.17 5.11 5.10
C MET A 354 -15.61 5.56 5.29
N THR A 355 -16.40 4.83 6.08
CA THR A 355 -17.82 5.14 6.25
C THR A 355 -18.35 4.93 7.67
N ARG A 356 -19.36 5.71 8.08
CA ARG A 356 -20.04 5.56 9.38
C ARG A 356 -19.06 5.49 10.55
N SER A 357 -18.00 6.30 10.51
CA SER A 357 -16.91 6.22 11.48
C SER A 357 -16.66 7.56 12.15
N THR A 358 -16.25 7.52 13.41
CA THR A 358 -15.97 8.69 14.23
C THR A 358 -14.49 8.71 14.60
N LEU A 359 -13.79 9.79 14.27
CA LEU A 359 -12.41 10.02 14.63
C LEU A 359 -12.33 11.22 15.58
N VAL A 360 -11.73 11.04 16.74
CA VAL A 360 -11.59 12.08 17.76
C VAL A 360 -10.12 12.22 18.17
N CYS A 361 -9.59 13.43 18.09
CA CYS A 361 -8.20 13.74 18.38
C CYS A 361 -8.13 14.89 19.40
N GLY A 362 -7.51 14.66 20.56
CA GLY A 362 -7.32 15.68 21.61
C GLY A 362 -5.86 16.11 21.82
N GLY A 363 -5.64 17.35 22.21
CA GLY A 363 -4.33 17.99 22.42
C GLY A 363 -3.93 18.99 21.32
N GLY A 364 -3.15 20.01 21.70
CA GLY A 364 -2.82 21.14 20.82
C GLY A 364 -2.02 20.81 19.55
N SER A 365 -1.40 19.63 19.46
CA SER A 365 -0.75 19.12 18.25
C SER A 365 -1.43 17.86 17.69
N CYS A 366 -2.75 17.71 17.88
CA CYS A 366 -3.47 16.54 17.40
C CYS A 366 -3.84 16.67 15.91
N ALA A 367 -3.58 15.59 15.16
CA ALA A 367 -4.04 15.40 13.79
C ALA A 367 -4.83 14.09 13.72
N ALA A 368 -6.15 14.13 13.53
CA ALA A 368 -6.97 12.92 13.56
C ALA A 368 -6.51 11.90 12.49
N ILE A 369 -6.15 12.43 11.32
CA ILE A 369 -5.52 11.71 10.22
C ILE A 369 -4.18 12.38 9.91
N LEU A 370 -3.10 11.64 10.05
CA LEU A 370 -1.78 12.12 9.67
C LEU A 370 -1.38 11.53 8.31
N VAL A 371 -0.88 12.36 7.41
CA VAL A 371 -0.33 11.94 6.13
C VAL A 371 1.18 12.16 6.15
N GLU A 372 1.93 11.08 5.97
CA GLU A 372 3.38 11.11 5.80
C GLU A 372 3.76 10.61 4.41
N ARG A 373 4.87 11.11 3.85
CA ARG A 373 5.47 10.65 2.58
C ARG A 373 4.49 10.65 1.39
N GLY A 374 3.47 11.50 1.44
CA GLY A 374 2.47 11.71 0.38
C GLY A 374 1.30 10.72 0.37
N LEU A 375 0.20 11.16 -0.25
CA LEU A 375 -0.98 10.34 -0.56
C LEU A 375 -1.25 10.42 -2.08
N ASP A 376 -1.10 9.30 -2.77
CA ASP A 376 -1.31 9.22 -4.22
C ASP A 376 -2.50 8.31 -4.55
N VAL A 377 -3.49 8.86 -5.24
CA VAL A 377 -4.68 8.16 -5.72
C VAL A 377 -4.59 8.09 -7.24
N ASN A 378 -4.19 6.94 -7.78
CA ASN A 378 -3.79 6.79 -9.18
C ASN A 378 -4.44 5.57 -9.85
N LEU A 379 -4.45 5.53 -11.19
CA LEU A 379 -4.96 4.42 -12.01
C LEU A 379 -6.43 4.11 -11.73
N SER A 380 -7.32 5.08 -11.87
CA SER A 380 -8.76 4.94 -11.61
C SER A 380 -9.07 4.45 -10.18
N SER A 381 -8.27 4.89 -9.22
CA SER A 381 -8.49 4.62 -7.80
C SER A 381 -9.58 5.51 -7.22
N VAL A 382 -10.13 5.09 -6.09
CA VAL A 382 -11.15 5.83 -5.37
C VAL A 382 -10.74 5.95 -3.91
N PHE A 383 -10.62 7.19 -3.41
CA PHE A 383 -10.54 7.48 -1.98
C PHE A 383 -11.85 8.17 -1.57
N TYR A 384 -12.65 7.48 -0.77
CA TYR A 384 -14.02 7.86 -0.50
C TYR A 384 -14.30 7.90 1.01
N LYS A 385 -14.83 9.01 1.49
CA LYS A 385 -15.27 9.20 2.88
C LYS A 385 -16.75 9.55 2.89
N ASP A 386 -17.55 8.81 3.65
CA ASP A 386 -18.99 9.02 3.71
C ASP A 386 -19.56 8.84 5.12
N ASN A 387 -20.43 9.75 5.56
CA ASN A 387 -21.05 9.66 6.88
C ASN A 387 -20.02 9.53 8.01
N CYS A 388 -18.94 10.32 7.93
CA CYS A 388 -17.88 10.33 8.92
C CYS A 388 -17.95 11.59 9.78
N VAL A 389 -17.65 11.44 11.07
CA VAL A 389 -17.53 12.56 12.01
C VAL A 389 -16.08 12.64 12.45
N VAL A 390 -15.41 13.75 12.14
CA VAL A 390 -14.01 13.95 12.54
C VAL A 390 -13.87 15.19 13.39
N ILE A 391 -13.39 15.00 14.61
CA ILE A 391 -13.23 16.06 15.60
C ILE A 391 -11.76 16.09 16.02
N SER A 392 -11.12 17.23 15.85
CA SER A 392 -9.75 17.45 16.29
C SER A 392 -9.64 18.83 16.93
N GLU A 393 -8.66 19.04 17.81
CA GLU A 393 -8.39 20.39 18.34
C GLU A 393 -7.75 21.29 17.27
N THR A 394 -6.79 20.77 16.49
CA THR A 394 -5.96 21.60 15.59
C THR A 394 -6.15 21.23 14.12
N TYR A 395 -5.93 19.96 13.77
CA TYR A 395 -5.99 19.51 12.38
C TYR A 395 -6.86 18.26 12.22
N VAL A 396 -7.73 18.22 11.22
CA VAL A 396 -8.44 16.97 10.88
C VAL A 396 -7.51 16.01 10.13
N MET A 397 -7.00 16.45 8.99
CA MET A 397 -6.05 15.75 8.13
C MET A 397 -4.83 16.65 7.94
N TYR A 398 -3.67 16.19 8.40
CA TYR A 398 -2.45 17.00 8.42
C TYR A 398 -1.31 16.30 7.70
N ALA A 399 -0.65 17.03 6.80
CA ALA A 399 0.54 16.58 6.08
C ALA A 399 1.63 17.65 6.21
N LEU A 400 2.69 17.36 6.95
CA LEU A 400 3.76 18.32 7.29
C LEU A 400 4.56 18.80 6.07
N ALA A 401 4.91 17.86 5.20
CA ALA A 401 5.75 18.04 4.02
C ALA A 401 5.39 16.94 3.01
N SER A 402 4.10 16.87 2.69
CA SER A 402 3.54 15.77 1.92
C SER A 402 2.42 16.27 1.04
N ASP A 403 2.42 15.77 -0.20
CA ASP A 403 1.47 16.15 -1.23
C ASP A 403 0.26 15.23 -1.25
N LEU A 404 -0.86 15.78 -1.69
CA LEU A 404 -2.00 15.02 -2.19
C LEU A 404 -1.98 15.01 -3.71
N ARG A 405 -1.94 13.82 -4.31
CA ARG A 405 -2.06 13.63 -5.75
C ARG A 405 -3.26 12.77 -6.09
N VAL A 406 -4.13 13.27 -6.96
CA VAL A 406 -5.27 12.53 -7.53
C VAL A 406 -5.10 12.52 -9.05
N SER A 407 -4.80 11.37 -9.62
CA SER A 407 -4.40 11.25 -11.03
C SER A 407 -4.91 9.99 -11.74
N GLY A 408 -4.84 9.98 -13.08
CA GLY A 408 -5.20 8.80 -13.88
C GLY A 408 -6.68 8.43 -13.82
N GLY A 409 -7.58 9.41 -13.93
CA GLY A 409 -9.03 9.20 -13.84
C GLY A 409 -9.50 8.76 -12.46
N SER A 410 -8.80 9.17 -11.40
CA SER A 410 -9.10 8.78 -10.02
C SER A 410 -10.04 9.77 -9.33
N ILE A 411 -10.65 9.36 -8.22
CA ILE A 411 -11.60 10.17 -7.45
C ILE A 411 -11.16 10.24 -6.00
N PHE A 412 -11.06 11.45 -5.47
CA PHE A 412 -11.00 11.72 -4.03
C PHE A 412 -12.29 12.44 -3.62
N SER A 413 -13.04 11.86 -2.68
CA SER A 413 -14.36 12.35 -2.31
C SER A 413 -14.61 12.34 -0.81
N ILE A 414 -15.14 13.45 -0.30
CA ILE A 414 -15.71 13.58 1.05
C ILE A 414 -17.20 13.85 0.89
N GLN A 415 -18.05 13.02 1.49
CA GLN A 415 -19.50 13.11 1.37
C GLN A 415 -20.19 12.97 2.73
N ASN A 416 -21.33 13.63 2.91
CA ASN A 416 -22.23 13.44 4.06
C ASN A 416 -21.52 13.50 5.42
N SER A 417 -20.45 14.28 5.54
CA SER A 417 -19.52 14.20 6.68
C SER A 417 -19.52 15.49 7.50
N SER A 418 -19.15 15.38 8.78
CA SER A 418 -19.02 16.53 9.68
C SER A 418 -17.59 16.63 10.21
N TRP A 419 -16.92 17.73 9.91
CA TRP A 419 -15.51 17.96 10.24
C TRP A 419 -15.38 19.18 11.15
N SER A 420 -14.77 18.98 12.31
CA SER A 420 -14.63 20.02 13.33
C SER A 420 -13.17 20.13 13.77
N ALA A 421 -12.59 21.31 13.59
CA ALA A 421 -11.28 21.70 14.09
C ALA A 421 -11.35 23.14 14.63
N PRO A 422 -11.89 23.33 15.84
CA PRO A 422 -12.22 24.64 16.38
C PRO A 422 -10.99 25.34 16.99
N SER A 423 -9.88 25.37 16.26
CA SER A 423 -8.67 26.08 16.68
C SER A 423 -8.82 27.59 16.42
N THR A 424 -8.34 28.40 17.35
CA THR A 424 -8.13 29.85 17.15
C THR A 424 -6.72 30.15 16.65
N GLU A 425 -5.86 29.13 16.52
CA GLU A 425 -4.50 29.30 16.03
C GLU A 425 -4.48 29.53 14.52
N TYR A 426 -3.53 30.35 14.10
CA TYR A 426 -3.19 30.52 12.70
C TYR A 426 -2.70 29.17 12.16
N TYR A 427 -3.26 28.72 11.02
CA TYR A 427 -3.11 27.39 10.39
C TYR A 427 -4.02 26.24 10.87
N GLY A 428 -4.87 26.43 11.88
CA GLY A 428 -5.86 25.40 12.23
C GLY A 428 -6.87 25.15 11.10
N GLY A 429 -6.94 23.92 10.58
CA GLY A 429 -7.73 23.62 9.38
C GLY A 429 -8.15 22.15 9.22
N ALA A 430 -9.01 21.89 8.25
CA ALA A 430 -9.46 20.52 7.97
C ALA A 430 -8.37 19.70 7.26
N CYS A 431 -7.94 20.11 6.08
CA CYS A 431 -6.92 19.44 5.28
C CYS A 431 -5.72 20.34 5.11
N VAL A 432 -4.53 19.90 5.50
CA VAL A 432 -3.27 20.63 5.27
C VAL A 432 -2.31 19.75 4.48
N PHE A 433 -1.82 20.26 3.35
CA PHE A 433 -0.86 19.59 2.47
C PHE A 433 0.23 20.57 2.03
N GLU A 434 1.38 20.03 1.60
CA GLU A 434 2.41 20.87 0.96
C GLU A 434 1.91 21.35 -0.41
N GLY A 435 1.53 20.42 -1.29
CA GLY A 435 0.86 20.69 -2.55
C GLY A 435 -0.32 19.76 -2.81
N VAL A 436 -1.27 20.23 -3.61
CA VAL A 436 -2.42 19.45 -4.08
C VAL A 436 -2.44 19.45 -5.60
N VAL A 437 -2.48 18.25 -6.19
CA VAL A 437 -2.52 18.06 -7.64
C VAL A 437 -3.70 17.16 -8.01
N VAL A 438 -4.56 17.65 -8.89
CA VAL A 438 -5.66 16.90 -9.52
C VAL A 438 -5.41 16.88 -11.02
N ALA A 439 -5.11 15.72 -11.59
CA ALA A 439 -4.59 15.61 -12.96
C ALA A 439 -5.18 14.42 -13.74
N GLY A 440 -5.07 14.48 -15.08
CA GLY A 440 -5.42 13.36 -15.95
C GLY A 440 -6.89 12.95 -15.83
N GLY A 441 -7.78 13.92 -15.83
CA GLY A 441 -9.21 13.71 -15.78
C GLY A 441 -9.73 13.20 -14.44
N SER A 442 -9.04 13.55 -13.36
CA SER A 442 -9.40 13.11 -12.02
C SER A 442 -10.34 14.09 -11.33
N VAL A 443 -10.97 13.66 -10.24
CA VAL A 443 -11.94 14.47 -9.49
C VAL A 443 -11.55 14.58 -8.03
N LEU A 444 -11.52 15.80 -7.51
CA LEU A 444 -11.48 16.10 -6.09
C LEU A 444 -12.81 16.77 -5.72
N GLN A 445 -13.63 16.11 -4.90
CA GLN A 445 -14.96 16.62 -4.55
C GLN A 445 -15.26 16.59 -3.05
N VAL A 446 -15.98 17.60 -2.60
CA VAL A 446 -16.60 17.70 -1.29
C VAL A 446 -18.09 17.93 -1.51
N VAL A 447 -18.92 17.13 -0.84
CA VAL A 447 -20.35 17.08 -1.11
C VAL A 447 -21.15 16.89 0.18
N SER A 448 -22.25 17.63 0.35
CA SER A 448 -23.23 17.45 1.42
C SER A 448 -22.60 17.37 2.82
N SER A 449 -21.54 18.15 3.05
CA SER A 449 -20.71 18.06 4.26
C SER A 449 -20.70 19.36 5.06
N ASN A 450 -20.47 19.25 6.36
CA ASN A 450 -20.44 20.39 7.28
C ASN A 450 -19.04 20.56 7.87
N PHE A 451 -18.53 21.78 7.81
CA PHE A 451 -17.18 22.14 8.25
C PHE A 451 -17.25 23.23 9.32
N ARG A 452 -16.81 22.93 10.54
CA ARG A 452 -16.65 23.90 11.62
C ARG A 452 -15.18 24.06 11.98
N LEU A 453 -14.53 25.03 11.36
CA LEU A 453 -13.07 25.14 11.33
C LEU A 453 -12.61 26.50 11.84
N GLY A 454 -11.35 26.55 12.26
CA GLY A 454 -10.62 27.78 12.54
C GLY A 454 -10.41 28.59 11.27
N LEU A 455 -9.36 28.27 10.52
CA LEU A 455 -8.89 29.03 9.38
C LEU A 455 -9.48 28.55 8.04
N ALA A 456 -9.23 27.30 7.64
CA ALA A 456 -9.60 26.84 6.30
C ALA A 456 -9.97 25.36 6.17
N MET A 457 -10.77 25.03 5.13
CA MET A 457 -11.07 23.65 4.78
C MET A 457 -9.87 22.95 4.12
N LEU A 458 -9.24 23.59 3.13
CA LEU A 458 -8.01 23.13 2.49
C LEU A 458 -6.93 24.20 2.64
N ILE A 459 -5.77 23.82 3.17
CA ILE A 459 -4.56 24.65 3.27
C ILE A 459 -3.47 23.97 2.43
N ALA A 460 -2.89 24.69 1.48
CA ALA A 460 -1.78 24.21 0.68
C ALA A 460 -0.81 25.32 0.27
N ASN A 461 0.41 24.99 -0.13
CA ASN A 461 1.27 25.96 -0.81
C ASN A 461 0.82 26.14 -2.26
N THR A 462 0.44 25.06 -2.92
CA THR A 462 -0.02 25.06 -4.31
C THR A 462 -1.24 24.18 -4.51
N LEU A 463 -2.10 24.58 -5.44
CA LEU A 463 -3.25 23.84 -5.93
C LEU A 463 -3.22 23.84 -7.46
N THR A 464 -3.00 22.66 -8.05
CA THR A 464 -2.95 22.49 -9.51
C THR A 464 -4.06 21.55 -9.96
N VAL A 465 -4.92 22.03 -10.85
CA VAL A 465 -5.99 21.24 -11.48
C VAL A 465 -5.77 21.25 -13.00
N THR A 466 -5.45 20.10 -13.57
CA THR A 466 -4.98 19.99 -14.97
C THR A 466 -5.45 18.72 -15.68
N GLY A 467 -5.22 18.62 -17.00
CA GLY A 467 -5.61 17.47 -17.82
C GLY A 467 -7.12 17.20 -17.82
N GLY A 468 -7.96 18.24 -17.90
CA GLY A 468 -9.42 18.12 -17.88
C GLY A 468 -9.99 17.59 -16.56
N SER A 469 -9.32 17.89 -15.44
CA SER A 469 -9.73 17.45 -14.10
C SER A 469 -10.79 18.38 -13.47
N TRP A 470 -11.40 17.94 -12.38
CA TRP A 470 -12.52 18.63 -11.75
C TRP A 470 -12.35 18.80 -10.24
N LEU A 471 -12.47 20.04 -9.76
CA LEU A 471 -12.64 20.38 -8.35
C LEU A 471 -14.10 20.75 -8.08
N VAL A 472 -14.71 20.16 -7.04
CA VAL A 472 -16.15 20.34 -6.73
C VAL A 472 -16.38 20.60 -5.24
N HIS A 473 -17.21 21.59 -4.94
CA HIS A 473 -17.86 21.79 -3.64
C HIS A 473 -19.36 21.92 -3.87
N ARG A 474 -20.14 21.06 -3.23
CA ARG A 474 -21.59 20.97 -3.48
C ARG A 474 -22.37 20.71 -2.20
N ASP A 475 -23.44 21.47 -1.97
CA ASP A 475 -24.34 21.28 -0.82
C ASP A 475 -23.60 21.33 0.53
N ASP A 476 -22.49 22.08 0.61
CA ASP A 476 -21.65 22.11 1.81
C ASP A 476 -21.96 23.31 2.72
N GLY A 477 -21.90 23.08 4.02
CA GLY A 477 -21.95 24.10 5.07
C GLY A 477 -20.54 24.46 5.54
N PHE A 478 -20.01 25.60 5.12
CA PHE A 478 -18.69 26.09 5.49
C PHE A 478 -18.78 27.13 6.61
N ARG A 479 -18.38 26.74 7.82
CA ARG A 479 -18.20 27.65 8.96
C ARG A 479 -16.71 27.80 9.26
N THR A 480 -16.07 28.65 8.47
CA THR A 480 -14.60 28.80 8.38
C THR A 480 -14.26 30.17 7.76
N ALA A 481 -13.03 30.67 7.95
CA ALA A 481 -12.61 31.92 7.30
C ALA A 481 -12.43 31.73 5.78
N TYR A 482 -11.79 30.63 5.38
CA TYR A 482 -11.56 30.28 3.98
C TYR A 482 -12.01 28.85 3.67
N VAL A 483 -12.45 28.56 2.45
CA VAL A 483 -12.59 27.17 2.00
C VAL A 483 -11.26 26.65 1.49
N VAL A 484 -10.57 27.41 0.66
CA VAL A 484 -9.21 27.11 0.16
C VAL A 484 -8.28 28.25 0.56
N TYR A 485 -7.27 27.95 1.36
CA TYR A 485 -6.22 28.87 1.75
C TYR A 485 -4.90 28.46 1.11
N LEU A 486 -4.22 29.42 0.49
CA LEU A 486 -2.95 29.19 -0.21
C LEU A 486 -1.85 30.06 0.38
N ALA A 487 -0.75 29.42 0.77
CA ALA A 487 0.37 30.10 1.39
C ALA A 487 1.28 30.82 0.37
N LYS A 488 1.38 30.29 -0.86
CA LYS A 488 2.20 30.88 -1.92
C LYS A 488 1.38 31.82 -2.79
N GLU A 489 1.92 33.01 -3.04
CA GLU A 489 1.40 33.92 -4.05
C GLU A 489 1.44 33.23 -5.43
N ASN A 490 0.35 33.32 -6.20
CA ASN A 490 0.16 32.57 -7.44
C ASN A 490 0.22 31.04 -7.29
N GLY A 491 -0.20 30.51 -6.14
CA GLY A 491 -0.24 29.08 -5.86
C GLY A 491 -1.34 28.29 -6.57
N VAL A 492 -2.31 28.95 -7.23
CA VAL A 492 -3.39 28.29 -7.98
C VAL A 492 -3.05 28.17 -9.46
N ALA A 493 -3.15 26.97 -10.03
CA ALA A 493 -3.08 26.75 -11.47
C ALA A 493 -4.26 25.89 -11.96
N PHE A 494 -5.06 26.42 -12.88
CA PHE A 494 -6.09 25.65 -13.61
C PHE A 494 -5.74 25.65 -15.10
N CYS A 495 -5.45 24.46 -15.63
CA CYS A 495 -4.97 24.26 -16.99
C CYS A 495 -5.86 23.27 -17.75
N ASP A 496 -5.65 23.15 -19.07
CA ASP A 496 -6.22 22.09 -19.92
C ASP A 496 -7.75 21.93 -19.81
N ARG A 497 -8.48 23.05 -19.78
CA ARG A 497 -9.96 23.07 -19.64
C ARG A 497 -10.48 22.39 -18.36
N SER A 498 -9.68 22.40 -17.30
CA SER A 498 -10.10 21.91 -15.99
C SER A 498 -11.15 22.82 -15.37
N VAL A 499 -12.02 22.23 -14.55
CA VAL A 499 -13.24 22.88 -14.04
C VAL A 499 -13.20 23.02 -12.53
N TRP A 500 -13.72 24.13 -12.02
CA TRP A 500 -14.09 24.30 -10.62
C TRP A 500 -15.59 24.58 -10.50
N SER A 501 -16.31 23.74 -9.78
CA SER A 501 -17.73 23.91 -9.50
C SER A 501 -17.97 24.23 -8.03
N ILE A 502 -18.68 25.32 -7.78
CA ILE A 502 -19.06 25.80 -6.45
C ILE A 502 -20.59 25.92 -6.45
N LEU A 503 -21.28 24.95 -5.88
CA LEU A 503 -22.71 24.75 -6.07
C LEU A 503 -23.42 24.63 -4.71
N ASP A 504 -24.50 25.38 -4.48
CA ASP A 504 -25.40 25.20 -3.33
C ASP A 504 -24.71 25.20 -1.95
N ASN A 505 -23.63 25.97 -1.80
CA ASN A 505 -22.87 26.03 -0.55
C ASN A 505 -23.29 27.22 0.31
N ASN A 506 -23.18 27.06 1.64
CA ASN A 506 -23.41 28.12 2.60
C ASN A 506 -22.11 28.50 3.32
N PHE A 507 -21.69 29.76 3.18
CA PHE A 507 -20.47 30.32 3.76
C PHE A 507 -20.80 31.20 4.96
N THR A 508 -20.35 30.80 6.15
CA THR A 508 -20.59 31.51 7.42
C THR A 508 -19.30 31.65 8.22
N TYR A 509 -19.32 32.58 9.19
CA TYR A 509 -18.13 32.91 9.98
C TYR A 509 -17.62 31.72 10.80
N GLY A 510 -16.32 31.45 10.61
CA GLY A 510 -15.55 30.48 11.39
C GLY A 510 -15.23 30.98 12.80
N LEU A 511 -14.43 30.19 13.53
CA LEU A 511 -14.00 30.54 14.89
C LEU A 511 -12.80 31.49 14.91
N TYR A 512 -11.95 31.44 13.87
CA TYR A 512 -10.79 32.31 13.75
C TYR A 512 -11.17 33.77 13.45
N SER A 513 -12.18 33.98 12.60
CA SER A 513 -12.63 35.31 12.18
C SER A 513 -14.15 35.41 12.18
N SER A 514 -14.65 36.47 12.81
CA SER A 514 -16.06 36.87 12.79
C SER A 514 -16.41 37.78 11.62
N THR A 515 -15.44 38.12 10.76
CA THR A 515 -15.61 39.07 9.64
C THR A 515 -15.29 38.46 8.28
N ILE A 516 -14.53 37.36 8.24
CA ILE A 516 -14.09 36.71 7.00
C ILE A 516 -14.85 35.41 6.83
N ALA A 517 -15.47 35.25 5.66
CA ALA A 517 -16.02 34.01 5.15
C ALA A 517 -15.92 34.09 3.63
N CYS A 518 -14.87 33.50 3.07
CA CYS A 518 -14.50 33.59 1.65
C CYS A 518 -14.18 32.20 1.08
N MET A 519 -14.24 32.07 -0.25
CA MET A 519 -13.77 30.85 -0.92
C MET A 519 -12.24 30.76 -0.85
N THR A 520 -11.56 31.86 -1.10
CA THR A 520 -10.08 31.95 -1.19
C THR A 520 -9.50 33.12 -0.41
N ASN A 521 -8.23 33.04 0.01
CA ASN A 521 -7.56 34.07 0.81
C ASN A 521 -6.96 35.22 0.00
N ASP A 522 -6.18 34.94 -1.03
CA ASP A 522 -5.70 35.91 -2.01
C ASP A 522 -5.39 35.11 -3.28
N TRP A 523 -6.17 35.33 -4.33
CA TRP A 523 -6.06 34.57 -5.57
C TRP A 523 -5.56 35.48 -6.69
N SER A 524 -4.30 35.28 -7.09
CA SER A 524 -3.75 35.75 -8.36
C SER A 524 -3.40 34.52 -9.22
N PRO A 525 -4.16 34.16 -10.26
CA PRO A 525 -3.77 33.06 -11.14
C PRO A 525 -2.55 33.48 -11.99
N PRO A 526 -1.61 32.57 -12.29
CA PRO A 526 -0.54 32.87 -13.25
C PRO A 526 -1.13 33.14 -14.64
N SER A 527 -0.40 33.87 -15.48
CA SER A 527 -0.90 34.43 -16.75
C SER A 527 -1.35 33.40 -17.78
N ASP A 528 -0.92 32.14 -17.63
CA ASP A 528 -1.24 30.97 -18.45
C ASP A 528 -2.38 30.11 -17.89
N SER A 529 -2.94 30.48 -16.72
CA SER A 529 -4.10 29.81 -16.11
C SER A 529 -5.40 30.25 -16.77
N CYS A 530 -6.23 29.28 -17.17
CA CYS A 530 -7.54 29.51 -17.80
C CYS A 530 -8.63 28.72 -17.06
N PRO A 531 -8.97 29.11 -15.81
CA PRO A 531 -9.96 28.38 -15.03
C PRO A 531 -11.35 28.49 -15.64
N ILE A 532 -12.06 27.36 -15.71
CA ILE A 532 -13.51 27.34 -15.98
C ILE A 532 -14.21 27.20 -14.63
N ILE A 533 -14.80 28.28 -14.13
CA ILE A 533 -15.44 28.33 -12.81
C ILE A 533 -16.95 28.50 -12.96
N TYR A 534 -17.71 27.65 -12.27
CA TYR A 534 -19.17 27.74 -12.17
C TYR A 534 -19.59 28.03 -10.73
N GLY A 535 -20.50 29.00 -10.58
CA GLY A 535 -21.12 29.35 -9.29
C GLY A 535 -22.64 29.28 -9.39
N VAL A 536 -23.29 28.49 -8.54
CA VAL A 536 -24.75 28.29 -8.55
C VAL A 536 -25.28 28.24 -7.13
N CYS A 537 -26.33 29.00 -6.81
CA CYS A 537 -27.04 28.97 -5.53
C CYS A 537 -26.20 29.05 -4.25
N ASN A 538 -25.05 29.72 -4.28
CA ASN A 538 -24.26 29.87 -3.07
C ASN A 538 -24.83 30.99 -2.21
N GLU A 539 -24.77 30.82 -0.90
CA GLU A 539 -25.12 31.84 0.09
C GLU A 539 -23.87 32.21 0.90
N ALA A 540 -23.60 33.50 1.05
CA ALA A 540 -22.54 34.00 1.92
C ALA A 540 -23.15 34.92 2.99
N ARG A 541 -22.85 34.63 4.25
CA ARG A 541 -23.22 35.48 5.40
C ARG A 541 -24.75 35.73 5.46
N GLY A 542 -25.53 34.73 5.06
CA GLY A 542 -27.00 34.78 5.06
C GLY A 542 -27.62 35.52 3.87
N SER A 543 -26.86 35.82 2.82
CA SER A 543 -27.36 36.43 1.58
C SER A 543 -26.91 35.62 0.35
N PRO A 544 -27.71 35.54 -0.72
CA PRO A 544 -27.29 34.91 -1.97
C PRO A 544 -26.07 35.61 -2.59
N VAL A 545 -25.10 34.84 -3.06
CA VAL A 545 -23.89 35.37 -3.70
C VAL A 545 -24.18 35.80 -5.13
N THR A 546 -23.98 37.08 -5.41
CA THR A 546 -24.18 37.65 -6.76
C THR A 546 -22.86 38.07 -7.41
N ASN A 547 -21.87 38.47 -6.60
CA ASN A 547 -20.54 38.82 -7.05
C ASN A 547 -19.47 37.96 -6.36
N TYR A 548 -19.07 36.86 -7.00
CA TYR A 548 -18.07 35.93 -6.45
C TYR A 548 -16.68 36.56 -6.26
N GLN A 549 -16.35 37.61 -7.01
CA GLN A 549 -15.06 38.30 -6.88
C GLN A 549 -15.00 39.11 -5.58
N GLU A 550 -16.05 39.87 -5.27
CA GLU A 550 -16.08 40.71 -4.06
C GLU A 550 -16.51 39.94 -2.81
N GLU A 551 -17.51 39.06 -2.93
CA GLU A 551 -18.12 38.40 -1.77
C GLU A 551 -17.35 37.17 -1.29
N LEU A 552 -16.76 36.42 -2.23
CA LEU A 552 -16.04 35.17 -1.97
C LEU A 552 -14.55 35.22 -2.33
N ASN A 553 -14.06 36.38 -2.79
CA ASN A 553 -12.65 36.62 -3.13
C ASN A 553 -12.09 35.70 -4.20
N ILE A 554 -12.90 35.35 -5.20
CA ILE A 554 -12.46 34.55 -6.35
C ILE A 554 -11.81 35.47 -7.39
N GLY A 555 -10.48 35.39 -7.55
CA GLY A 555 -9.70 36.29 -8.41
C GLY A 555 -9.88 36.09 -9.93
N ALA A 556 -10.78 35.22 -10.36
CA ALA A 556 -11.05 34.91 -11.77
C ALA A 556 -12.55 35.07 -12.10
N PRO A 557 -12.93 35.29 -13.38
CA PRO A 557 -14.33 35.37 -13.76
C PRO A 557 -15.09 34.07 -13.47
N VAL A 558 -16.24 34.20 -12.80
CA VAL A 558 -17.13 33.08 -12.47
C VAL A 558 -18.35 33.11 -13.40
N ARG A 559 -18.71 31.97 -13.97
CA ARG A 559 -19.98 31.78 -14.69
C ARG A 559 -21.07 31.53 -13.66
N VAL A 560 -21.78 32.59 -13.30
CA VAL A 560 -22.93 32.52 -12.38
C VAL A 560 -24.14 31.99 -13.14
N LEU A 561 -24.78 30.95 -12.61
CA LEU A 561 -26.02 30.40 -13.14
C LEU A 561 -27.15 30.55 -12.11
N ASP A 562 -28.38 30.69 -12.60
CA ASP A 562 -29.57 30.79 -11.76
C ASP A 562 -29.81 29.52 -10.96
N CYS A 563 -30.53 29.67 -9.85
CA CYS A 563 -30.94 28.52 -9.08
C CYS A 563 -31.88 27.59 -9.83
N GLY A 564 -31.57 26.28 -9.80
CA GLY A 564 -32.26 25.27 -10.61
C GLY A 564 -31.86 25.26 -12.10
N ALA A 565 -30.89 26.08 -12.54
CA ALA A 565 -30.42 26.08 -13.91
C ALA A 565 -29.52 24.85 -14.19
N CYS A 566 -30.07 23.92 -14.97
CA CYS A 566 -29.35 22.75 -15.45
C CYS A 566 -28.61 23.05 -16.77
N THR A 567 -27.28 23.21 -16.71
CA THR A 567 -26.45 23.37 -17.92
C THR A 567 -25.69 22.07 -18.25
N VAL A 568 -25.78 21.63 -19.51
CA VAL A 568 -25.12 20.42 -20.05
C VAL A 568 -23.61 20.65 -20.32
N ALA A 569 -23.07 21.81 -19.94
CA ALA A 569 -21.75 22.26 -20.38
C ALA A 569 -20.56 21.58 -19.68
N ALA A 570 -20.79 20.77 -18.65
CA ALA A 570 -19.75 19.94 -18.02
C ALA A 570 -19.71 18.53 -18.64
N SER A 571 -19.65 18.42 -19.97
CA SER A 571 -19.45 17.13 -20.64
C SER A 571 -17.96 16.77 -20.60
N ALA A 572 -17.48 16.31 -19.45
CA ALA A 572 -16.29 15.48 -19.44
C ALA A 572 -16.76 14.04 -19.69
N SER A 573 -16.39 13.48 -20.84
CA SER A 573 -16.78 12.14 -21.27
C SER A 573 -16.17 11.09 -20.34
N TRP A 574 -16.86 10.71 -19.27
CA TRP A 574 -16.38 9.70 -18.33
C TRP A 574 -17.30 8.48 -18.31
N THR A 575 -16.78 7.38 -18.83
CA THR A 575 -17.34 6.04 -18.70
C THR A 575 -16.88 5.44 -17.37
N ILE A 576 -17.43 5.85 -16.22
CA ILE A 576 -17.35 5.14 -14.92
C ILE A 576 -18.52 5.62 -14.05
N LEU A 577 -19.16 4.67 -13.36
CA LEU A 577 -20.38 4.75 -12.55
C LEU A 577 -20.42 5.86 -11.49
N ILE A 578 -20.72 7.08 -11.91
CA ILE A 578 -21.46 8.10 -11.15
C ILE A 578 -22.46 8.66 -12.16
N PRO A 579 -23.75 8.84 -11.84
CA PRO A 579 -24.63 9.56 -12.75
C PRO A 579 -24.13 11.00 -12.85
N VAL A 580 -23.24 11.25 -13.81
CA VAL A 580 -22.87 12.59 -14.28
C VAL A 580 -24.06 13.06 -15.09
N CYS A 581 -25.09 13.50 -14.36
CA CYS A 581 -26.16 14.30 -14.87
C CYS A 581 -26.11 15.62 -14.11
N VAL A 582 -25.51 16.60 -14.79
CA VAL A 582 -25.96 17.99 -14.83
C VAL A 582 -25.77 18.78 -13.52
N VAL A 583 -25.38 20.03 -13.65
CA VAL A 583 -25.52 21.03 -12.57
C VAL A 583 -27.01 21.07 -12.22
N CYS A 584 -27.51 20.26 -11.30
CA CYS A 584 -28.91 20.30 -10.92
C CYS A 584 -28.98 20.45 -9.39
N ALA A 585 -29.25 21.67 -8.95
CA ALA A 585 -29.76 21.95 -7.62
C ALA A 585 -31.18 21.36 -7.54
N SER A 586 -31.39 20.34 -6.70
CA SER A 586 -32.74 19.84 -6.45
C SER A 586 -33.52 20.89 -5.66
N SER A 587 -34.58 21.43 -6.27
CA SER A 587 -35.59 22.18 -5.54
C SER A 587 -36.46 21.20 -4.75
N THR A 588 -36.21 21.10 -3.44
CA THR A 588 -37.20 21.00 -2.35
C THR A 588 -36.52 20.79 -1.01
#